data_AF-A0A935QDP5-F1
#
_entry.id   AF-A0A935QDP5-F1
#
_cell.length_a   1.000
_cell.length_b   1.000
_cell.length_c   1.000
_cell.angle_alpha   90.00
_cell.angle_beta   90.00
_cell.angle_gamma   90.00
#
_symmetry.space_group_name_H-M   'P 1'
#
loop_
_entity.id
_entity.type
_entity.pdbx_description
1 polymer ?
#
loop_
_entity_poly.entity_id
_entity_poly.type
_entity_poly.pdbx_seq_one_letter_code
_entity_poly.pdbx_strand_id
1 'polypeptide(L)'
;MAGRNNWLLGCGIGCLAVIVISILGGVLLFNTGKKVVARFEELGDTQRTLADRFGEVADFVPPADGVLPAERVEIFLRVQDTLQETGGQLVSHGRALKDLEHQKGKGIGPGGILRGIRGVVGIGRYAAEYLQERNEALMAAEMGLGEYTYLYVLGYHSWLGRDFDPTFGDRSTRVDAEHGARIEISDRDDEHRSERLQDLFRGWAAGQHQAAVAAGLDAAWCETLGAEALAAAAADSLRLPWNGGLPAPLAAGLDPFRARFEATYLPLDPLVGVGVEQESGGEGFDFNIE
;
A
#
# COMPACT_ATOMS: atom_id res chain seq x y z
N MET A 1 -42.05 7.90 56.74
CA MET A 1 -42.09 7.78 55.26
C MET A 1 -41.34 8.94 54.62
N ALA A 2 -40.02 8.96 54.72
CA ALA A 2 -39.18 10.00 54.12
C ALA A 2 -37.92 9.31 53.58
N GLY A 3 -37.86 9.08 52.28
CA GLY A 3 -36.73 8.36 51.66
C GLY A 3 -36.92 7.96 50.20
N ARG A 4 -37.72 8.68 49.40
CA ARG A 4 -38.03 8.27 48.02
C ARG A 4 -37.70 9.29 46.91
N ASN A 5 -37.18 10.47 47.24
CA ASN A 5 -36.97 11.55 46.25
C ASN A 5 -35.51 11.65 45.73
N ASN A 6 -34.55 10.96 46.35
CA ASN A 6 -33.14 11.08 45.97
C ASN A 6 -32.70 10.11 44.85
N TRP A 7 -33.53 9.10 44.51
CA TRP A 7 -33.21 8.11 43.48
C TRP A 7 -33.39 8.66 42.05
N LEU A 8 -34.41 9.50 41.83
CA LEU A 8 -34.66 10.13 40.52
C LEU A 8 -33.60 11.16 40.15
N LEU A 9 -33.06 11.91 41.13
CA LEU A 9 -31.95 12.85 40.94
C LEU A 9 -30.65 12.13 40.54
N GLY A 10 -30.38 10.95 41.10
CA GLY A 10 -29.21 10.14 40.73
C GLY A 10 -29.29 9.57 39.30
N CYS A 11 -30.47 9.14 38.87
CA CYS A 11 -30.68 8.61 37.52
C CYS A 11 -30.52 9.70 36.44
N GLY A 12 -31.06 10.91 36.69
CA GLY A 12 -30.95 12.02 35.74
C GLY A 12 -29.51 12.49 35.50
N ILE A 13 -28.71 12.59 36.57
CA ILE A 13 -27.28 12.97 36.45
C ILE A 13 -26.49 11.90 35.69
N GLY A 14 -26.77 10.62 35.95
CA GLY A 14 -26.14 9.51 35.24
C GLY A 14 -26.42 9.53 33.73
N CYS A 15 -27.69 9.64 33.34
CA CYS A 15 -28.08 9.71 31.93
C CYS A 15 -27.50 10.95 31.23
N LEU A 16 -27.54 12.12 31.89
CA LEU A 16 -26.96 13.34 31.34
C LEU A 16 -25.44 13.20 31.13
N ALA A 17 -24.72 12.63 32.11
CA ALA A 17 -23.28 12.40 31.98
C ALA A 17 -22.95 11.48 30.80
N VAL A 18 -23.71 10.39 30.61
CA VAL A 18 -23.53 9.49 29.46
C VAL A 18 -23.79 10.23 28.15
N ILE A 19 -24.87 11.00 28.04
CA ILE A 19 -25.19 11.78 26.83
C ILE A 19 -24.08 12.78 26.53
N VAL A 20 -23.60 13.54 27.53
CA VAL A 20 -22.52 14.52 27.34
C VAL A 20 -21.23 13.83 26.90
N ILE A 21 -20.85 12.72 27.53
CA ILE A 21 -19.67 11.94 27.13
C ILE A 21 -19.82 11.41 25.70
N SER A 22 -21.00 10.90 25.33
CA SER A 22 -21.29 10.43 23.98
C SER A 22 -21.19 11.55 22.95
N ILE A 23 -21.73 12.74 23.23
CA ILE A 23 -21.65 13.90 22.32
C ILE A 23 -20.19 14.37 22.19
N LEU A 24 -19.48 14.57 23.30
CA LEU A 24 -18.09 15.01 23.28
C LEU A 24 -17.18 13.99 22.57
N GLY A 25 -17.41 12.69 22.83
CA GLY A 25 -16.72 11.60 22.13
C GLY A 25 -17.03 11.60 20.63
N GLY A 26 -18.28 11.80 20.25
CA GLY A 26 -18.70 11.92 18.85
C GLY A 26 -18.04 13.09 18.13
N VAL A 27 -18.02 14.28 18.74
CA VAL A 27 -17.37 15.48 18.18
C VAL A 27 -15.85 15.29 18.03
N LEU A 28 -15.20 14.68 19.02
CA LEU A 28 -13.76 14.41 18.95
C LEU A 28 -13.43 13.41 17.84
N LEU A 29 -14.20 12.32 17.73
CA LEU A 29 -14.07 11.32 16.67
C LEU A 29 -14.33 11.94 15.29
N PHE A 30 -15.38 12.75 15.16
CA PHE A 30 -15.72 13.45 13.92
C PHE A 30 -14.60 14.40 13.46
N ASN A 31 -14.09 15.24 14.36
CA ASN A 31 -13.01 16.17 14.04
C ASN A 31 -11.70 15.45 13.69
N THR A 32 -11.43 14.30 14.32
CA THR A 32 -10.26 13.49 13.99
C THR A 32 -10.44 12.82 12.62
N GLY A 33 -11.62 12.26 12.36
CA GLY A 33 -11.98 11.67 11.06
C GLY A 33 -11.86 12.67 9.92
N LYS A 34 -12.35 13.90 10.08
CA LYS A 34 -12.20 14.95 9.08
C LYS A 34 -10.75 15.26 8.72
N LYS A 35 -9.85 15.31 9.71
CA LYS A 35 -8.42 15.55 9.45
C LYS A 35 -7.77 14.40 8.69
N VAL A 36 -8.18 13.17 8.98
CA VAL A 36 -7.71 11.99 8.26
C VAL A 36 -8.19 12.03 6.81
N VAL A 37 -9.47 12.33 6.58
CA VAL A 37 -10.04 12.46 5.22
C VAL A 37 -9.33 13.55 4.41
N ALA A 38 -9.15 14.74 4.98
CA ALA A 38 -8.44 15.83 4.30
C ALA A 38 -7.01 15.43 3.89
N ARG A 39 -6.29 14.66 4.72
CA ARG A 39 -4.98 14.11 4.35
C ARG A 39 -5.07 13.13 3.19
N PHE A 40 -6.10 12.29 3.13
CA PHE A 40 -6.29 11.38 1.99
C PHE A 40 -6.63 12.12 0.69
N GLU A 41 -7.32 13.26 0.77
CA GLU A 41 -7.53 14.13 -0.39
C GLU A 41 -6.20 14.72 -0.89
N GLU A 42 -5.37 15.26 0.02
CA GLU A 42 -4.01 15.74 -0.29
C GLU A 42 -3.10 14.64 -0.88
N LEU A 43 -3.26 13.39 -0.41
CA LEU A 43 -2.59 12.21 -0.96
C LEU A 43 -3.01 11.91 -2.39
N GLY A 44 -4.30 12.00 -2.68
CA GLY A 44 -4.83 11.82 -4.04
C GLY A 44 -4.22 12.83 -5.01
N ASP A 45 -4.11 14.10 -4.58
CA ASP A 45 -3.52 15.16 -5.41
C ASP A 45 -2.01 14.98 -5.63
N THR A 46 -1.27 14.57 -4.60
CA THR A 46 0.18 14.29 -4.74
C THR A 46 0.44 13.05 -5.60
N GLN A 47 -0.39 12.01 -5.49
CA GLN A 47 -0.30 10.83 -6.35
C GLN A 47 -0.64 11.16 -7.81
N ARG A 48 -1.69 11.96 -8.05
CA ARG A 48 -2.03 12.45 -9.39
C ARG A 48 -0.89 13.28 -9.98
N THR A 49 -0.27 14.15 -9.20
CA THR A 49 0.90 14.94 -9.62
C THR A 49 2.09 14.05 -10.01
N LEU A 50 2.32 12.94 -9.28
CA LEU A 50 3.34 11.95 -9.63
C LEU A 50 3.03 11.27 -10.96
N ALA A 51 1.79 10.83 -11.16
CA ALA A 51 1.35 10.18 -12.39
C ALA A 51 1.43 11.15 -13.59
N ASP A 52 0.97 12.39 -13.43
CA ASP A 52 1.05 13.42 -14.46
C ASP A 52 2.50 13.73 -14.89
N ARG A 53 3.46 13.70 -13.94
CA ARG A 53 4.87 13.99 -14.24
C ARG A 53 5.65 12.79 -14.78
N PHE A 54 5.39 11.60 -14.28
CA PHE A 54 6.26 10.43 -14.48
C PHE A 54 5.56 9.24 -15.16
N GLY A 55 4.27 9.38 -15.51
CA GLY A 55 3.44 8.32 -16.06
C GLY A 55 2.72 7.51 -15.00
N GLU A 56 1.69 6.78 -15.42
CA GLU A 56 1.02 5.82 -14.55
C GLU A 56 1.96 4.66 -14.21
N VAL A 57 1.65 3.93 -13.13
CA VAL A 57 2.43 2.74 -12.73
C VAL A 57 2.52 1.72 -13.88
N ALA A 58 1.43 1.58 -14.64
CA ALA A 58 1.33 0.67 -15.78
C ALA A 58 2.16 1.11 -17.00
N ASP A 59 2.47 2.40 -17.13
CA ASP A 59 3.19 2.94 -18.29
C ASP A 59 4.71 2.75 -18.18
N PHE A 60 5.20 2.40 -17.00
CA PHE A 60 6.63 2.17 -16.79
C PHE A 60 7.11 0.97 -17.63
N VAL A 61 8.25 1.12 -18.31
CA VAL A 61 8.91 0.03 -19.03
C VAL A 61 10.33 -0.11 -18.49
N PRO A 62 10.71 -1.27 -17.90
CA PRO A 62 12.06 -1.49 -17.43
C PRO A 62 13.11 -1.36 -18.56
N PRO A 63 14.39 -1.04 -18.23
CA PRO A 63 15.45 -0.94 -19.23
C PRO A 63 15.54 -2.17 -20.12
N ALA A 64 15.54 -1.96 -21.44
CA ALA A 64 15.49 -3.01 -22.45
C ALA A 64 16.66 -4.01 -22.34
N ASP A 65 17.82 -3.54 -21.90
CA ASP A 65 19.05 -4.34 -21.71
C ASP A 65 19.15 -5.03 -20.35
N GLY A 66 18.17 -4.81 -19.47
CA GLY A 66 18.18 -5.32 -18.10
C GLY A 66 19.31 -4.75 -17.24
N VAL A 67 20.00 -3.70 -17.68
CA VAL A 67 21.02 -3.03 -16.88
C VAL A 67 20.32 -2.02 -15.98
N LEU A 68 20.53 -2.16 -14.67
CA LEU A 68 20.08 -1.18 -13.69
C LEU A 68 21.19 -0.15 -13.48
N PRO A 69 21.01 1.11 -13.89
CA PRO A 69 22.01 2.12 -13.60
C PRO A 69 22.17 2.27 -12.08
N ALA A 70 23.41 2.21 -11.60
CA ALA A 70 23.74 2.32 -10.17
C ALA A 70 23.09 3.55 -9.52
N GLU A 71 23.06 4.68 -10.24
CA GLU A 71 22.41 5.91 -9.80
C GLU A 71 20.90 5.73 -9.52
N ARG A 72 20.18 4.96 -10.35
CA ARG A 72 18.73 4.72 -10.14
C ARG A 72 18.50 3.83 -8.92
N VAL A 73 19.36 2.83 -8.70
CA VAL A 73 19.31 1.98 -7.49
C VAL A 73 19.62 2.81 -6.23
N GLU A 74 20.59 3.72 -6.29
CA GLU A 74 20.89 4.63 -5.18
C GLU A 74 19.76 5.62 -4.89
N ILE A 75 19.10 6.14 -5.92
CA ILE A 75 17.89 6.96 -5.80
C ILE A 75 16.80 6.16 -5.08
N PHE A 76 16.49 4.95 -5.54
CA PHE A 76 15.51 4.08 -4.91
C PHE A 76 15.83 3.85 -3.43
N LEU A 77 17.07 3.51 -3.10
CA LEU A 77 17.47 3.27 -1.72
C LEU A 77 17.41 4.53 -0.84
N ARG A 78 17.65 5.73 -1.40
CA ARG A 78 17.44 7.00 -0.65
C ARG A 78 15.96 7.24 -0.34
N VAL A 79 15.07 6.92 -1.28
CA VAL A 79 13.62 6.93 -1.01
C VAL A 79 13.31 5.94 0.11
N GLN A 80 13.84 4.71 0.06
CA GLN A 80 13.66 3.72 1.13
C GLN A 80 14.19 4.19 2.49
N ASP A 81 15.36 4.83 2.52
CA ASP A 81 15.96 5.38 3.75
C ASP A 81 15.03 6.42 4.39
N THR A 82 14.40 7.27 3.58
CA THR A 82 13.45 8.29 4.04
C THR A 82 12.23 7.64 4.70
N LEU A 83 11.76 6.52 4.14
CA LEU A 83 10.54 5.85 4.60
C LEU A 83 10.72 4.94 5.81
N GLN A 84 11.95 4.72 6.31
CA GLN A 84 12.20 3.76 7.39
C GLN A 84 11.43 4.08 8.67
N GLU A 85 11.34 5.35 9.06
CA GLU A 85 10.69 5.73 10.31
C GLU A 85 9.17 5.55 10.22
N THR A 86 8.52 6.18 9.25
CA THR A 86 7.05 6.10 9.08
C THR A 86 6.61 4.71 8.68
N GLY A 87 7.37 4.03 7.83
CA GLY A 87 7.14 2.64 7.45
C GLY A 87 7.27 1.69 8.64
N GLY A 88 8.29 1.85 9.48
CA GLY A 88 8.47 1.08 10.71
C GLY A 88 7.33 1.28 11.72
N GLN A 89 6.86 2.52 11.87
CA GLN A 89 5.69 2.84 12.69
C GLN A 89 4.43 2.15 12.15
N LEU A 90 4.17 2.25 10.85
CA LEU A 90 3.03 1.59 10.19
C LEU A 90 3.07 0.07 10.40
N VAL A 91 4.22 -0.57 10.17
CA VAL A 91 4.44 -2.02 10.37
C VAL A 91 4.17 -2.43 11.82
N SER A 92 4.71 -1.69 12.78
CA SER A 92 4.53 -1.98 14.20
C SER A 92 3.06 -1.90 14.64
N HIS A 93 2.33 -0.91 14.12
CA HIS A 93 0.91 -0.71 14.43
C HIS A 93 0.02 -1.75 13.74
N GLY A 94 0.31 -2.13 12.50
CA GLY A 94 -0.41 -3.20 11.80
C GLY A 94 -0.29 -4.55 12.52
N ARG A 95 0.93 -4.91 12.96
CA ARG A 95 1.15 -6.14 13.76
C ARG A 95 0.39 -6.11 15.08
N ALA A 96 0.41 -5.00 15.79
CA ALA A 96 -0.34 -4.84 17.03
C ALA A 96 -1.86 -5.00 16.82
N LEU A 97 -2.40 -4.56 15.67
CA LEU A 97 -3.82 -4.78 15.34
C LEU A 97 -4.10 -6.26 15.07
N LYS A 98 -3.26 -6.92 14.28
CA LYS A 98 -3.40 -8.37 13.99
C LYS A 98 -3.38 -9.22 15.27
N ASP A 99 -2.54 -8.87 16.23
CA ASP A 99 -2.48 -9.52 17.54
C ASP A 99 -3.79 -9.35 18.33
N LEU A 100 -4.45 -8.18 18.23
CA LEU A 100 -5.75 -7.94 18.87
C LEU A 100 -6.88 -8.75 18.24
N GLU A 101 -6.85 -8.94 16.92
CA GLU A 101 -7.83 -9.77 16.22
C GLU A 101 -7.72 -11.24 16.60
N HIS A 102 -6.49 -11.77 16.73
CA HIS A 102 -6.27 -13.13 17.23
C HIS A 102 -6.80 -13.31 18.67
N GLN A 103 -6.83 -12.24 19.47
CA GLN A 103 -7.41 -12.27 20.82
C GLN A 103 -8.95 -12.17 20.82
N LYS A 104 -9.57 -11.66 19.75
CA LYS A 104 -11.03 -11.47 19.64
C LYS A 104 -11.81 -12.78 19.78
N GLY A 105 -11.22 -13.89 19.33
CA GLY A 105 -11.77 -15.24 19.49
C GLY A 105 -11.87 -15.75 20.94
N LYS A 106 -11.25 -15.05 21.91
CA LYS A 106 -11.20 -15.46 23.33
C LYS A 106 -12.11 -14.63 24.26
N GLY A 107 -12.94 -13.75 23.70
CA GLY A 107 -13.84 -12.86 24.45
C GLY A 107 -13.19 -11.51 24.75
N ILE A 108 -13.63 -10.47 24.04
CA ILE A 108 -13.14 -9.11 24.23
C ILE A 108 -13.89 -8.46 25.40
N GLY A 109 -13.21 -8.24 26.52
CA GLY A 109 -13.70 -7.34 27.57
C GLY A 109 -13.76 -5.87 27.08
N PRO A 110 -14.52 -4.98 27.74
CA PRO A 110 -14.69 -3.58 27.31
C PRO A 110 -13.38 -2.80 27.08
N GLY A 111 -12.30 -3.14 27.80
CA GLY A 111 -10.97 -2.56 27.57
C GLY A 111 -10.32 -2.94 26.22
N GLY A 112 -10.67 -4.09 25.65
CA GLY A 112 -10.17 -4.51 24.34
C GLY A 112 -10.87 -3.79 23.17
N ILE A 113 -12.14 -3.40 23.32
CA ILE A 113 -12.86 -2.58 22.34
C ILE A 113 -12.20 -1.21 22.19
N LEU A 114 -11.92 -0.55 23.31
CA LEU A 114 -11.26 0.76 23.32
C LEU A 114 -9.85 0.69 22.70
N ARG A 115 -9.11 -0.40 22.98
CA ARG A 115 -7.78 -0.64 22.42
C ARG A 115 -7.83 -0.89 20.90
N GLY A 116 -8.84 -1.62 20.43
CA GLY A 116 -9.08 -1.85 19.00
C GLY A 116 -9.36 -0.55 18.24
N ILE A 117 -10.26 0.29 18.75
CA ILE A 117 -10.57 1.60 18.15
C ILE A 117 -9.31 2.47 18.05
N ARG A 118 -8.50 2.53 19.11
CA ARG A 118 -7.24 3.29 19.08
C ARG A 118 -6.22 2.72 18.10
N GLY A 119 -6.18 1.40 17.91
CA GLY A 119 -5.32 0.72 16.94
C GLY A 119 -5.66 1.10 15.50
N VAL A 120 -6.94 1.03 15.13
CA VAL A 120 -7.41 1.36 13.76
C VAL A 120 -7.15 2.82 13.41
N VAL A 121 -7.48 3.76 14.32
CA VAL A 121 -7.22 5.19 14.09
C VAL A 121 -5.72 5.47 13.95
N GLY A 122 -4.88 4.76 14.69
CA GLY A 122 -3.43 4.85 14.57
C GLY A 122 -2.93 4.44 13.19
N ILE A 123 -3.36 3.26 12.69
CA ILE A 123 -2.95 2.75 11.38
C ILE A 123 -3.35 3.71 10.25
N GLY A 124 -4.59 4.21 10.25
CA GLY A 124 -5.02 5.16 9.22
C GLY A 124 -4.15 6.42 9.17
N ARG A 125 -3.72 6.94 10.33
CA ARG A 125 -2.80 8.08 10.40
C ARG A 125 -1.42 7.75 9.83
N TYR A 126 -0.81 6.65 10.28
CA TYR A 126 0.53 6.28 9.82
C TYR A 126 0.56 5.83 8.36
N ALA A 127 -0.53 5.23 7.87
CA ALA A 127 -0.68 4.92 6.45
C ALA A 127 -0.71 6.21 5.62
N ALA A 128 -1.50 7.20 6.04
CA ALA A 128 -1.53 8.48 5.35
C ALA A 128 -0.16 9.20 5.40
N GLU A 129 0.51 9.21 6.56
CA GLU A 129 1.85 9.81 6.71
C GLU A 129 2.90 9.10 5.84
N TYR A 130 2.91 7.77 5.83
CA TYR A 130 3.81 6.97 4.98
C TYR A 130 3.58 7.23 3.49
N LEU A 131 2.31 7.26 3.05
CA LEU A 131 1.99 7.51 1.64
C LEU A 131 2.39 8.92 1.21
N GLN A 132 2.22 9.89 2.08
CA GLN A 132 2.58 11.28 1.81
C GLN A 132 4.09 11.39 1.66
N GLU A 133 4.83 10.87 2.63
CA GLU A 133 6.29 10.87 2.62
C GLU A 133 6.85 10.09 1.43
N ARG A 134 6.23 8.96 1.05
CA ARG A 134 6.59 8.21 -0.16
C ARG A 134 6.42 9.08 -1.39
N ASN A 135 5.27 9.72 -1.55
CA ASN A 135 4.98 10.51 -2.74
C ASN A 135 5.91 11.73 -2.83
N GLU A 136 6.16 12.40 -1.70
CA GLU A 136 7.10 13.54 -1.61
C GLU A 136 8.54 13.12 -1.89
N ALA A 137 8.99 11.99 -1.34
CA ALA A 137 10.33 11.45 -1.59
C ALA A 137 10.53 11.04 -3.06
N LEU A 138 9.53 10.42 -3.68
CA LEU A 138 9.53 10.08 -5.10
C LEU A 138 9.58 11.34 -5.99
N MET A 139 8.79 12.36 -5.65
CA MET A 139 8.81 13.65 -6.35
C MET A 139 10.17 14.34 -6.26
N ALA A 140 10.78 14.36 -5.07
CA ALA A 140 12.09 14.96 -4.83
C ALA A 140 13.21 14.19 -5.55
N ALA A 141 13.03 12.90 -5.76
CA ALA A 141 14.01 12.02 -6.37
C ALA A 141 13.81 11.82 -7.89
N GLU A 142 12.80 12.47 -8.48
CA GLU A 142 12.42 12.33 -9.89
C GLU A 142 12.27 10.86 -10.30
N MET A 143 11.49 10.12 -9.50
CA MET A 143 11.21 8.70 -9.69
C MET A 143 9.70 8.48 -9.74
N GLY A 144 9.24 7.85 -10.82
CA GLY A 144 7.84 7.45 -10.96
C GLY A 144 7.50 6.26 -10.06
N LEU A 145 6.22 6.09 -9.76
CA LEU A 145 5.74 5.02 -8.90
C LEU A 145 5.91 3.63 -9.55
N GLY A 146 5.87 3.54 -10.89
CA GLY A 146 6.17 2.32 -11.64
C GLY A 146 7.62 1.85 -11.46
N GLU A 147 8.59 2.76 -11.63
CA GLU A 147 10.02 2.44 -11.42
C GLU A 147 10.31 2.04 -9.97
N TYR A 148 9.75 2.79 -9.01
CA TYR A 148 9.85 2.48 -7.59
C TYR A 148 9.33 1.07 -7.28
N THR A 149 8.14 0.75 -7.80
CA THR A 149 7.50 -0.55 -7.59
C THR A 149 8.31 -1.67 -8.24
N TYR A 150 8.81 -1.47 -9.45
CA TYR A 150 9.66 -2.43 -10.15
C TYR A 150 10.94 -2.74 -9.35
N LEU A 151 11.69 -1.71 -8.93
CA LEU A 151 12.93 -1.89 -8.15
C LEU A 151 12.67 -2.52 -6.78
N TYR A 152 11.53 -2.19 -6.15
CA TYR A 152 11.13 -2.81 -4.89
C TYR A 152 10.89 -4.30 -5.03
N VAL A 153 10.06 -4.69 -6.01
CA VAL A 153 9.72 -6.10 -6.27
C VAL A 153 10.97 -6.88 -6.67
N LEU A 154 11.74 -6.33 -7.61
CA LEU A 154 12.95 -6.95 -8.11
C LEU A 154 14.01 -7.15 -7.00
N GLY A 155 14.28 -6.09 -6.22
CA GLY A 155 15.33 -6.09 -5.21
C GLY A 155 14.96 -6.92 -3.98
N TYR A 156 13.77 -6.71 -3.42
CA TYR A 156 13.39 -7.38 -2.17
C TYR A 156 12.82 -8.77 -2.39
N HIS A 157 11.95 -8.94 -3.37
CA HIS A 157 11.20 -10.19 -3.51
C HIS A 157 11.89 -11.15 -4.49
N SER A 158 12.23 -10.70 -5.69
CA SER A 158 12.84 -11.58 -6.69
C SER A 158 14.30 -11.91 -6.38
N TRP A 159 15.08 -10.95 -5.88
CA TRP A 159 16.51 -11.14 -5.63
C TRP A 159 16.84 -11.59 -4.21
N LEU A 160 16.33 -10.89 -3.19
CA LEU A 160 16.58 -11.24 -1.79
C LEU A 160 15.62 -12.32 -1.25
N GLY A 161 14.57 -12.68 -2.00
CA GLY A 161 13.62 -13.72 -1.58
C GLY A 161 12.83 -13.32 -0.33
N ARG A 162 12.57 -12.03 -0.12
CA ARG A 162 11.72 -11.58 0.99
C ARG A 162 10.26 -11.84 0.64
N ASP A 163 9.48 -12.30 1.62
CA ASP A 163 8.03 -12.43 1.48
C ASP A 163 7.33 -11.12 1.87
N PHE A 164 6.21 -10.82 1.22
CA PHE A 164 5.31 -9.76 1.68
C PHE A 164 4.78 -10.11 3.08
N ASP A 165 4.69 -9.14 3.99
CA ASP A 165 3.99 -9.38 5.27
C ASP A 165 2.49 -9.47 4.98
N PRO A 166 1.85 -10.61 5.25
CA PRO A 166 0.42 -10.80 4.98
C PRO A 166 -0.46 -9.80 5.75
N THR A 167 0.06 -9.19 6.83
CA THR A 167 -0.64 -8.14 7.57
C THR A 167 -1.00 -6.93 6.70
N PHE A 168 -0.17 -6.64 5.68
CA PHE A 168 -0.38 -5.57 4.72
C PHE A 168 -0.71 -6.10 3.32
N GLY A 169 -0.62 -7.41 3.11
CA GLY A 169 -0.95 -8.14 1.88
C GLY A 169 -2.44 -8.30 1.60
N ASP A 170 -3.24 -8.43 2.66
CA ASP A 170 -4.59 -9.03 2.65
C ASP A 170 -5.71 -7.98 2.87
N ARG A 171 -5.37 -6.68 2.86
CA ARG A 171 -6.33 -5.63 3.26
C ARG A 171 -6.32 -4.45 2.35
N SER A 172 -7.39 -4.29 1.57
CA SER A 172 -7.78 -2.98 1.10
C SER A 172 -8.43 -2.20 2.25
N THR A 173 -8.19 -0.89 2.29
CA THR A 173 -8.93 0.02 3.17
C THR A 173 -9.72 0.94 2.27
N ARG A 174 -11.01 0.68 2.10
CA ARG A 174 -11.91 1.65 1.45
C ARG A 174 -12.38 2.65 2.50
N VAL A 175 -12.20 3.94 2.21
CA VAL A 175 -12.71 5.03 3.05
C VAL A 175 -13.90 5.63 2.32
N ASP A 176 -15.10 5.26 2.74
CA ASP A 176 -16.33 5.93 2.28
C ASP A 176 -16.47 7.28 3.02
N ALA A 177 -16.32 8.37 2.27
CA ALA A 177 -16.46 9.73 2.78
C ALA A 177 -17.93 10.14 2.99
N GLU A 178 -18.87 9.58 2.21
CA GLU A 178 -20.30 9.93 2.26
C GLU A 178 -20.98 9.40 3.52
N HIS A 179 -20.59 8.22 3.99
CA HIS A 179 -21.19 7.58 5.17
C HIS A 179 -20.38 7.73 6.47
N GLY A 180 -19.41 8.65 6.49
CA GLY A 180 -18.60 8.98 7.65
C GLY A 180 -17.51 7.93 7.92
N ALA A 181 -16.39 8.02 7.22
CA ALA A 181 -15.13 7.31 7.49
C ALA A 181 -15.31 5.86 7.95
N ARG A 182 -16.16 5.10 7.25
CA ARG A 182 -16.26 3.66 7.48
C ARG A 182 -15.07 3.00 6.78
N ILE A 183 -14.11 2.55 7.57
CA ILE A 183 -13.02 1.69 7.12
C ILE A 183 -13.61 0.29 7.00
N GLU A 184 -13.92 -0.13 5.78
CA GLU A 184 -14.30 -1.51 5.50
C GLU A 184 -13.03 -2.29 5.16
N ILE A 185 -12.73 -3.27 6.01
CA ILE A 185 -11.67 -4.26 5.77
C ILE A 185 -12.40 -5.50 5.24
N SER A 186 -12.21 -5.76 3.95
CA SER A 186 -12.86 -6.87 3.23
C SER A 186 -11.82 -7.92 2.89
N ASP A 187 -12.05 -9.17 3.33
CA ASP A 187 -11.24 -10.35 2.95
C ASP A 187 -11.46 -10.74 1.46
N ARG A 188 -12.30 -10.02 0.71
CA ARG A 188 -12.65 -10.32 -0.70
C ARG A 188 -11.72 -9.67 -1.73
N ASP A 189 -10.74 -8.88 -1.30
CA ASP A 189 -9.90 -8.06 -2.20
C ASP A 189 -8.53 -8.69 -2.54
N ASP A 190 -8.24 -9.88 -2.02
CA ASP A 190 -6.99 -10.60 -2.28
C ASP A 190 -6.80 -10.94 -3.77
N GLU A 191 -7.87 -11.40 -4.41
CA GLU A 191 -7.87 -11.83 -5.81
C GLU A 191 -7.61 -10.62 -6.73
N HIS A 192 -8.36 -9.53 -6.55
CA HIS A 192 -8.23 -8.31 -7.35
C HIS A 192 -6.87 -7.60 -7.18
N ARG A 193 -6.31 -7.59 -5.97
CA ARG A 193 -4.99 -6.98 -5.75
C ARG A 193 -3.90 -7.76 -6.47
N SER A 194 -3.96 -9.08 -6.33
CA SER A 194 -3.04 -10.00 -6.98
C SER A 194 -3.11 -9.88 -8.50
N GLU A 195 -4.32 -9.78 -9.05
CA GLU A 195 -4.56 -9.55 -10.47
C GLU A 195 -3.94 -8.23 -10.95
N ARG A 196 -4.13 -7.12 -10.23
CA ARG A 196 -3.52 -5.83 -10.61
C ARG A 196 -1.99 -5.88 -10.65
N LEU A 197 -1.35 -6.47 -9.65
CA LEU A 197 0.10 -6.65 -9.64
C LEU A 197 0.56 -7.54 -10.80
N GLN A 198 -0.17 -8.63 -11.08
CA GLN A 198 0.12 -9.50 -12.21
C GLN A 198 0.01 -8.76 -13.54
N ASP A 199 -1.03 -7.95 -13.73
CA ASP A 199 -1.23 -7.20 -14.97
C ASP A 199 -0.12 -6.16 -15.19
N LEU A 200 0.31 -5.49 -14.12
CA LEU A 200 1.49 -4.62 -14.17
C LEU A 200 2.74 -5.40 -14.59
N PHE A 201 3.01 -6.53 -13.96
CA PHE A 201 4.20 -7.33 -14.28
C PHE A 201 4.15 -7.93 -15.68
N ARG A 202 2.99 -8.36 -16.15
CA ARG A 202 2.76 -8.79 -17.55
C ARG A 202 3.06 -7.66 -18.51
N GLY A 203 2.52 -6.47 -18.25
CA GLY A 203 2.76 -5.27 -19.04
C GLY A 203 4.25 -4.93 -19.12
N TRP A 204 4.93 -4.90 -17.98
CA TRP A 204 6.36 -4.59 -17.91
C TRP A 204 7.24 -5.64 -18.60
N ALA A 205 6.98 -6.93 -18.39
CA ALA A 205 7.75 -7.99 -19.03
C ALA A 205 7.55 -7.99 -20.56
N ALA A 206 6.30 -7.81 -21.03
CA ALA A 206 6.00 -7.69 -22.45
C ALA A 206 6.64 -6.43 -23.07
N GLY A 207 6.52 -5.28 -22.39
CA GLY A 207 7.11 -4.01 -22.81
C GLY A 207 8.63 -4.06 -22.88
N GLN A 208 9.29 -4.63 -21.87
CA GLN A 208 10.75 -4.79 -21.83
C GLN A 208 11.23 -5.68 -22.97
N HIS A 209 10.56 -6.81 -23.21
CA HIS A 209 10.87 -7.70 -24.34
C HIS A 209 10.72 -6.99 -25.70
N GLN A 210 9.61 -6.28 -25.91
CA GLN A 210 9.38 -5.52 -27.14
C GLN A 210 10.45 -4.44 -27.35
N ALA A 211 10.81 -3.71 -26.30
CA ALA A 211 11.85 -2.69 -26.34
C ALA A 211 13.24 -3.29 -26.67
N ALA A 212 13.56 -4.46 -26.12
CA ALA A 212 14.81 -5.18 -26.40
C ALA A 212 14.90 -5.62 -27.88
N VAL A 213 13.81 -6.19 -28.41
CA VAL A 213 13.73 -6.60 -29.82
C VAL A 213 13.84 -5.38 -30.75
N ALA A 214 13.13 -4.29 -30.45
CA ALA A 214 13.18 -3.07 -31.24
C ALA A 214 14.56 -2.40 -31.24
N ALA A 215 15.29 -2.49 -30.13
CA ALA A 215 16.65 -1.98 -30.00
C ALA A 215 17.72 -2.88 -30.66
N GLY A 216 17.35 -4.08 -31.14
CA GLY A 216 18.28 -5.02 -31.76
C GLY A 216 19.31 -5.56 -30.76
N LEU A 217 18.92 -5.77 -29.51
CA LEU A 217 19.77 -6.35 -28.48
C LEU A 217 20.10 -7.82 -28.78
N ASP A 218 21.04 -8.37 -28.01
CA ASP A 218 21.47 -9.76 -28.13
C ASP A 218 20.28 -10.74 -28.15
N ALA A 219 20.35 -11.74 -29.05
CA ALA A 219 19.26 -12.67 -29.28
C ALA A 219 18.96 -13.54 -28.05
N ALA A 220 20.00 -13.96 -27.30
CA ALA A 220 19.81 -14.77 -26.10
C ALA A 220 19.19 -13.95 -24.97
N TRP A 221 19.51 -12.65 -24.90
CA TRP A 221 18.83 -11.73 -23.98
C TRP A 221 17.35 -11.54 -24.35
N CYS A 222 17.05 -11.29 -25.62
CA CYS A 222 15.66 -11.19 -26.10
C CYS A 222 14.87 -12.49 -25.81
N GLU A 223 15.47 -13.66 -26.03
CA GLU A 223 14.86 -14.95 -25.70
C GLU A 223 14.57 -15.09 -24.21
N THR A 224 15.49 -14.64 -23.34
CA THR A 224 15.32 -14.64 -21.88
C THR A 224 14.12 -13.76 -21.47
N LEU A 225 14.03 -12.55 -22.02
CA LEU A 225 12.89 -11.65 -21.78
C LEU A 225 11.57 -12.20 -22.33
N GLY A 226 11.60 -12.81 -23.51
CA GLY A 226 10.43 -13.45 -24.11
C GLY A 226 9.91 -14.62 -23.26
N ALA A 227 10.81 -15.44 -22.71
CA ALA A 227 10.46 -16.51 -21.79
C ALA A 227 9.84 -15.97 -20.49
N GLU A 228 10.37 -14.88 -19.94
CA GLU A 228 9.79 -14.23 -18.76
C GLU A 228 8.40 -13.63 -19.05
N ALA A 229 8.22 -12.96 -20.19
CA ALA A 229 6.92 -12.43 -20.60
C ALA A 229 5.87 -13.53 -20.79
N LEU A 230 6.24 -14.65 -21.43
CA LEU A 230 5.37 -15.82 -21.56
C LEU A 230 5.02 -16.43 -20.19
N ALA A 231 6.00 -16.50 -19.28
CA ALA A 231 5.77 -17.02 -17.94
C ALA A 231 4.85 -16.11 -17.12
N ALA A 232 4.99 -14.79 -17.23
CA ALA A 232 4.09 -13.81 -16.59
C ALA A 232 2.66 -13.88 -17.15
N ALA A 233 2.51 -14.18 -18.45
CA ALA A 233 1.20 -14.30 -19.11
C ALA A 233 0.45 -15.61 -18.77
N ALA A 234 1.11 -16.60 -18.16
CA ALA A 234 0.45 -17.84 -17.78
C ALA A 234 -0.56 -17.58 -16.65
N ALA A 235 -1.83 -17.91 -16.90
CA ALA A 235 -3.01 -17.47 -16.15
C ALA A 235 -3.06 -17.86 -14.66
N ASP A 236 -2.25 -18.84 -14.21
CA ASP A 236 -2.40 -19.49 -12.90
C ASP A 236 -1.31 -19.14 -11.89
N SER A 237 -0.43 -18.17 -12.16
CA SER A 237 0.68 -17.89 -11.24
C SER A 237 0.70 -16.46 -10.73
N LEU A 238 0.59 -16.31 -9.40
CA LEU A 238 1.02 -15.14 -8.61
C LEU A 238 2.56 -14.95 -8.67
N ARG A 239 3.13 -15.20 -9.84
CA ARG A 239 4.56 -15.23 -10.07
C ARG A 239 5.05 -13.79 -10.14
N LEU A 240 5.96 -13.47 -9.24
CA LEU A 240 6.72 -12.24 -9.32
C LEU A 240 7.71 -12.30 -10.50
N PRO A 241 8.08 -11.15 -11.08
CA PRO A 241 9.11 -11.09 -12.10
C PRO A 241 10.36 -11.84 -11.63
N TRP A 242 10.89 -12.73 -12.45
CA TRP A 242 12.14 -13.44 -12.16
C TRP A 242 12.11 -14.31 -10.89
N ASN A 243 10.95 -14.87 -10.52
CA ASN A 243 10.83 -15.77 -9.36
C ASN A 243 11.78 -16.99 -9.39
N GLY A 244 12.30 -17.36 -10.57
CA GLY A 244 13.30 -18.42 -10.74
C GLY A 244 14.75 -17.98 -10.53
N GLY A 245 14.99 -16.72 -10.17
CA GLY A 245 16.30 -16.09 -10.05
C GLY A 245 16.52 -15.00 -11.09
N LEU A 246 17.26 -13.95 -10.70
CA LEU A 246 17.59 -12.84 -11.59
C LEU A 246 18.57 -13.25 -12.69
N PRO A 247 18.36 -12.77 -13.93
CA PRO A 247 19.39 -12.77 -14.95
C PRO A 247 20.66 -12.05 -14.50
N ALA A 248 21.82 -12.46 -15.04
CA ALA A 248 23.13 -11.95 -14.63
C ALA A 248 23.27 -10.41 -14.70
N PRO A 249 22.76 -9.70 -15.75
CA PRO A 249 22.84 -8.24 -15.79
C PRO A 249 22.10 -7.55 -14.64
N LEU A 250 20.89 -8.03 -14.31
CA LEU A 250 20.08 -7.50 -13.21
C LEU A 250 20.74 -7.79 -11.86
N ALA A 251 21.22 -9.02 -11.64
CA ALA A 251 21.92 -9.41 -10.41
C ALA A 251 23.19 -8.57 -10.20
N ALA A 252 23.99 -8.36 -11.25
CA ALA A 252 25.21 -7.56 -11.19
C ALA A 252 24.94 -6.08 -10.86
N GLY A 253 23.81 -5.53 -11.32
CA GLY A 253 23.40 -4.16 -10.98
C GLY A 253 23.00 -3.98 -9.51
N LEU A 254 22.44 -5.02 -8.87
CA LEU A 254 21.98 -4.96 -7.48
C LEU A 254 23.05 -5.36 -6.46
N ASP A 255 23.98 -6.26 -6.82
CA ASP A 255 24.96 -6.85 -5.89
C ASP A 255 25.77 -5.82 -5.07
N PRO A 256 26.26 -4.71 -5.65
CA PRO A 256 26.97 -3.67 -4.89
C PRO A 256 26.15 -3.05 -3.75
N PHE A 257 24.82 -3.16 -3.83
CA PHE A 257 23.87 -2.55 -2.90
C PHE A 257 23.23 -3.54 -1.93
N ARG A 258 23.62 -4.83 -1.94
CA ARG A 258 23.02 -5.90 -1.13
C ARG A 258 22.80 -5.50 0.33
N ALA A 259 23.85 -5.02 0.98
CA ALA A 259 23.79 -4.65 2.40
C ALA A 259 22.80 -3.52 2.68
N ARG A 260 22.64 -2.56 1.75
CA ARG A 260 21.67 -1.49 1.89
C ARG A 260 20.24 -2.00 1.72
N PHE A 261 19.96 -2.81 0.70
CA PHE A 261 18.66 -3.46 0.57
C PHE A 261 18.32 -4.24 1.85
N GLU A 262 19.22 -5.07 2.37
CA GLU A 262 18.94 -5.81 3.61
C GLU A 262 18.63 -4.90 4.81
N ALA A 263 19.28 -3.74 4.90
CA ALA A 263 19.07 -2.78 5.97
C ALA A 263 17.79 -1.94 5.83
N THR A 264 17.30 -1.73 4.60
CA THR A 264 16.16 -0.85 4.31
C THR A 264 14.87 -1.60 4.01
N TYR A 265 14.85 -2.92 4.15
CA TYR A 265 13.65 -3.71 3.88
C TYR A 265 12.52 -3.38 4.86
N LEU A 266 11.45 -2.79 4.33
CA LEU A 266 10.17 -2.66 5.01
C LEU A 266 9.24 -3.73 4.43
N PRO A 267 8.50 -4.52 5.22
CA PRO A 267 7.63 -5.54 4.67
C PRO A 267 6.24 -4.97 4.34
N LEU A 268 6.22 -3.84 3.62
CA LEU A 268 5.01 -3.18 3.14
C LEU A 268 4.76 -3.56 1.68
N ASP A 269 3.54 -3.38 1.20
CA ASP A 269 3.26 -3.47 -0.24
C ASP A 269 3.80 -2.21 -0.94
N PRO A 270 4.61 -2.32 -2.01
CA PRO A 270 5.00 -1.15 -2.79
C PRO A 270 3.79 -0.39 -3.34
N LEU A 271 2.67 -1.09 -3.59
CA LEU A 271 1.41 -0.53 -4.07
C LEU A 271 0.42 -0.13 -2.97
N VAL A 272 0.81 -0.07 -1.68
CA VAL A 272 -0.08 0.54 -0.68
C VAL A 272 -0.52 1.91 -1.22
N GLY A 273 -1.83 2.17 -1.25
CA GLY A 273 -2.40 3.43 -1.72
C GLY A 273 -2.68 3.55 -3.22
N VAL A 274 -2.24 2.61 -4.08
CA VAL A 274 -2.44 2.71 -5.55
C VAL A 274 -3.90 2.47 -5.98
N GLY A 275 -4.79 2.10 -5.06
CA GLY A 275 -6.24 1.97 -5.30
C GLY A 275 -7.10 3.05 -4.66
N VAL A 276 -6.53 4.17 -4.18
CA VAL A 276 -7.33 5.34 -3.77
C VAL A 276 -7.77 6.09 -5.03
N GLU A 277 -8.38 5.37 -5.97
CA GLU A 277 -9.19 6.02 -6.98
C GLU A 277 -10.41 6.55 -6.24
N GLN A 278 -10.46 7.87 -6.13
CA GLN A 278 -11.68 8.57 -5.83
C GLN A 278 -12.65 8.15 -6.94
N GLU A 279 -13.61 7.26 -6.65
CA GLU A 279 -14.83 7.14 -7.45
C GLU A 279 -15.44 8.55 -7.43
N SER A 280 -15.04 9.39 -8.38
CA SER A 280 -15.35 10.80 -8.41
C SER A 280 -16.77 10.96 -8.91
N GLY A 281 -17.76 10.48 -8.15
CA GLY A 281 -19.20 10.69 -8.38
C GLY A 281 -19.66 10.55 -9.84
N GLY A 282 -18.99 9.71 -10.62
CA GLY A 282 -19.31 9.48 -12.01
C GLY A 282 -20.39 8.42 -12.04
N GLU A 283 -21.61 8.82 -12.35
CA GLU A 283 -22.65 7.90 -12.82
C GLU A 283 -22.00 6.90 -13.80
N GLY A 284 -22.17 5.61 -13.53
CA GLY A 284 -21.51 4.53 -14.26
C GLY A 284 -21.63 4.70 -15.77
N PHE A 285 -20.48 4.71 -16.44
CA PHE A 285 -20.41 4.50 -17.88
C PHE A 285 -20.30 3.00 -18.15
N ASP A 286 -21.44 2.38 -18.49
CA ASP A 286 -21.49 1.07 -19.10
C ASP A 286 -20.79 1.10 -20.47
N PHE A 287 -19.68 0.39 -20.59
CA PHE A 287 -19.22 -0.09 -21.90
C PHE A 287 -19.95 -1.39 -22.21
N ASN A 288 -21.10 -1.27 -22.87
CA ASN A 288 -21.61 -2.34 -23.72
C ASN A 288 -20.77 -2.37 -25.00
N ILE A 289 -20.09 -3.48 -25.24
CA ILE A 289 -19.55 -3.82 -26.55
C ILE A 289 -20.48 -4.89 -27.13
N GLU A 290 -21.11 -4.57 -28.26
CA GLU A 290 -21.90 -5.48 -29.11
C GLU A 290 -21.07 -6.66 -29.63
#